data_AF-A0A965Z7P4-F1
#
_entry.id   AF-A0A965Z7P4-F1
#
_cell.length_a   1.000
_cell.length_b   1.000
_cell.length_c   1.000
_cell.angle_alpha   90.00
_cell.angle_beta   90.00
_cell.angle_gamma   90.00
#
_symmetry.space_group_name_H-M   'P 1'
#
loop_
_entity.id
_entity.type
_entity.pdbx_description
1 polymer ?
#
loop_
_entity_poly.entity_id
_entity_poly.type
_entity_poly.pdbx_seq_one_letter_code
_entity_poly.pdbx_strand_id
1 'polypeptide(L)'
;MLPVILLGIVAFFTKGTFPLVAIFTVLIYSLLEEIGWRGILQQLLAPLPKFVAILCITVLWFVWHLDFTPTSTTLLFVSILLLGSWGIGLVAEKTNSLLVAAAFHALNNIFTGFDLQKVILLAALIIIWVLSIKYRHQLEKISFRKETNSIP
;
A
#
# COMPACT_ATOMS: atom_id res chain seq x y z
N MET A 1 1.01 -11.77 -6.20
CA MET A 1 1.45 -11.65 -7.61
C MET A 1 0.61 -10.67 -8.42
N LEU A 2 -0.72 -10.61 -8.24
CA LEU A 2 -1.60 -9.62 -8.90
C LEU A 2 -1.14 -8.14 -8.83
N PRO A 3 -0.58 -7.59 -7.73
CA PRO A 3 -0.24 -6.17 -7.70
C PRO A 3 1.02 -5.88 -8.52
N VAL A 4 1.99 -6.79 -8.52
CA VAL A 4 3.20 -6.71 -9.34
C VAL A 4 2.84 -6.75 -10.83
N ILE A 5 1.90 -7.61 -11.21
CA ILE A 5 1.40 -7.70 -12.60
C ILE A 5 0.67 -6.41 -12.99
N LEU A 6 -0.23 -5.91 -12.14
CA LEU A 6 -0.93 -4.64 -12.37
C LEU A 6 0.05 -3.46 -12.49
N LEU A 7 1.07 -3.41 -11.64
CA LEU A 7 2.14 -2.42 -11.71
C LEU A 7 2.87 -2.46 -13.06
N GLY A 8 3.21 -3.66 -13.54
CA GLY A 8 3.84 -3.84 -14.84
C GLY A 8 2.96 -3.40 -16.01
N ILE A 9 1.67 -3.73 -15.97
CA ILE A 9 0.69 -3.30 -16.98
C ILE A 9 0.58 -1.78 -17.03
N VAL A 10 0.46 -1.13 -15.88
CA VAL A 10 0.38 0.34 -15.79
C VAL A 10 1.65 1.02 -16.29
N ALA A 11 2.82 0.50 -15.93
CA ALA A 11 4.10 1.03 -16.41
C ALA A 11 4.20 0.94 -17.94
N PHE A 12 3.70 -0.15 -18.53
CA PHE A 12 3.65 -0.34 -19.97
C PHE A 12 2.76 0.70 -20.67
N PHE A 13 1.53 0.92 -20.18
CA PHE A 13 0.63 1.91 -20.77
C PHE A 13 1.07 3.37 -20.58
N THR A 14 1.91 3.65 -19.59
CA THR A 14 2.40 5.02 -19.32
C THR A 14 3.72 5.34 -20.03
N LYS A 15 4.61 4.37 -20.24
CA LYS A 15 5.96 4.60 -20.81
C LYS A 15 6.22 3.90 -22.15
N GLY A 16 5.26 3.12 -22.68
CA GLY A 16 5.39 2.39 -23.95
C GLY A 16 6.44 1.27 -23.96
N THR A 17 7.06 1.00 -22.81
CA THR A 17 8.07 -0.04 -22.60
C THR A 17 7.74 -0.76 -21.31
N PHE A 18 8.25 -1.98 -21.12
CA PHE A 18 8.12 -2.69 -19.85
C PHE A 18 9.41 -2.45 -19.05
N PRO A 19 9.49 -1.41 -18.19
CA PRO A 19 10.74 -1.04 -17.51
C PRO A 19 10.95 -1.97 -16.32
N LEU A 20 11.23 -3.24 -16.60
CA LEU A 20 11.31 -4.34 -15.65
C LEU A 20 12.29 -4.00 -14.52
N VAL A 21 13.46 -3.44 -14.85
CA VAL A 21 14.45 -2.96 -13.88
C VAL A 21 13.85 -1.89 -12.96
N ALA A 22 13.16 -0.87 -13.49
CA ALA A 22 12.58 0.18 -12.67
C ALA A 22 11.46 -0.34 -11.76
N ILE A 23 10.64 -1.29 -12.23
CA ILE A 23 9.60 -1.93 -11.42
C ILE A 23 10.23 -2.69 -10.26
N PHE A 24 11.29 -3.48 -10.51
CA PHE A 24 12.02 -4.19 -9.46
C PHE A 24 12.72 -3.23 -8.49
N THR A 25 13.35 -2.16 -8.99
CA THR A 25 13.98 -1.14 -8.14
C THR A 25 12.96 -0.49 -7.22
N VAL A 26 11.80 -0.08 -7.73
CA VAL A 26 10.75 0.53 -6.91
C VAL A 26 10.16 -0.47 -5.92
N LEU A 27 9.95 -1.73 -6.31
CA LEU A 27 9.47 -2.77 -5.40
C LEU A 27 10.46 -3.07 -4.29
N ILE A 28 11.76 -3.19 -4.59
CA ILE A 28 12.81 -3.41 -3.59
C ILE A 28 12.89 -2.21 -2.65
N TYR A 29 12.94 -1.00 -3.20
CA TYR A 29 12.95 0.23 -2.41
C TYR A 29 11.75 0.30 -1.47
N SER A 30 10.54 0.07 -2.00
CA SER A 30 9.31 0.07 -1.22
C SER A 30 9.31 -1.04 -0.17
N LEU A 31 9.87 -2.21 -0.45
CA LEU A 31 10.01 -3.29 0.51
C LEU A 31 10.94 -2.92 1.67
N LEU A 32 12.07 -2.27 1.39
CA LEU A 32 13.00 -1.81 2.42
C LEU A 32 12.34 -0.78 3.34
N GLU A 33 11.57 0.16 2.78
CA GLU A 33 10.75 1.07 3.57
C GLU A 33 9.73 0.32 4.43
N GLU A 34 8.98 -0.63 3.85
CA GLU A 34 7.98 -1.40 4.60
C GLU A 34 8.56 -2.28 5.70
N ILE A 35 9.80 -2.76 5.55
CA ILE A 35 10.51 -3.46 6.64
C ILE A 35 10.68 -2.52 7.84
N GLY A 36 11.10 -1.27 7.60
CA GLY A 36 11.22 -0.26 8.67
C GLY A 36 9.86 0.12 9.26
N TRP A 37 8.90 0.49 8.41
CA TRP A 37 7.61 1.01 8.84
C TRP A 37 6.71 -0.05 9.46
N ARG A 38 6.49 -1.18 8.77
CA ARG A 38 5.51 -2.22 9.13
C ARG A 38 6.16 -3.40 9.84
N GLY A 39 7.39 -3.72 9.45
CA GLY A 39 8.16 -4.80 10.07
C GLY A 39 8.68 -4.44 11.47
N ILE A 40 9.05 -3.18 11.71
CA ILE A 40 9.67 -2.76 12.97
C ILE A 40 8.81 -1.71 13.69
N LEU A 41 8.66 -0.52 13.11
CA LEU A 41 8.06 0.62 13.83
C LEU A 41 6.61 0.37 14.25
N GLN A 42 5.77 -0.18 13.37
CA GLN A 42 4.39 -0.50 13.71
C GLN A 42 4.27 -1.50 14.86
N GLN A 43 5.23 -2.43 15.00
CA GLN A 43 5.27 -3.36 16.13
C GLN A 43 5.71 -2.67 17.42
N LEU A 44 6.70 -1.77 17.34
CA LEU A 44 7.15 -0.97 18.48
C LEU A 44 6.03 -0.06 19.02
N LEU A 45 5.15 0.43 18.14
CA LEU A 45 4.02 1.28 18.48
C LEU A 45 2.76 0.48 18.85
N ALA A 46 2.77 -0.86 18.78
CA ALA A 46 1.61 -1.70 19.07
C ALA A 46 0.99 -1.51 20.48
N PRO A 47 1.74 -1.16 21.54
CA PRO A 47 1.15 -0.86 22.85
C PRO A 47 0.29 0.43 22.89
N LEU A 48 0.44 1.31 21.89
CA LEU A 48 -0.27 2.58 21.83
C LEU A 48 -1.66 2.44 21.19
N PRO A 49 -2.59 3.39 21.41
CA PRO A 49 -3.84 3.44 20.67
C PRO A 49 -3.56 3.49 19.16
N LYS A 50 -4.31 2.71 18.36
CA LYS A 50 -4.07 2.54 16.92
C LYS A 50 -3.98 3.87 16.16
N PHE A 51 -4.82 4.84 16.51
CA PHE A 51 -4.79 6.17 15.90
C PHE A 51 -3.48 6.93 16.21
N VAL A 52 -2.96 6.81 17.43
CA VAL A 52 -1.68 7.42 17.82
C VAL A 52 -0.52 6.78 17.06
N ALA A 53 -0.52 5.44 16.95
CA ALA A 53 0.49 4.73 16.16
C ALA A 53 0.49 5.19 14.69
N ILE A 54 -0.69 5.34 14.08
CA ILE A 54 -0.84 5.85 12.71
C ILE A 54 -0.26 7.26 12.58
N LEU A 55 -0.62 8.18 13.48
CA LEU A 55 -0.09 9.54 13.45
C LEU A 55 1.43 9.59 13.61
N CYS A 56 1.99 8.79 14.51
CA CYS A 56 3.45 8.70 14.69
C CYS A 56 4.14 8.24 13.41
N ILE A 57 3.63 7.18 12.76
CA ILE A 57 4.16 6.71 11.49
C ILE A 57 4.03 7.79 10.42
N THR A 58 2.88 8.49 10.33
CA THR A 58 2.69 9.57 9.35
C THR A 58 3.69 10.70 9.53
N VAL A 59 3.93 11.16 10.76
CA VAL A 59 4.88 12.24 11.03
C VAL A 59 6.31 11.79 10.71
N LEU A 60 6.72 10.61 11.16
CA LEU A 60 8.05 10.07 10.89
C LEU A 60 8.26 9.81 9.40
N TRP A 61 7.23 9.35 8.69
CA TRP A 61 7.27 9.14 7.26
C TRP A 61 7.31 10.47 6.50
N PHE A 62 6.64 11.53 6.97
CA PHE A 62 6.79 12.87 6.42
C PHE A 62 8.23 13.38 6.57
N VAL A 63 8.81 13.25 7.77
CA VAL A 63 10.21 13.63 8.04
C VAL A 63 11.19 12.84 7.17
N TRP A 64 10.93 11.55 6.92
CA TRP A 64 11.76 10.70 6.06
C TRP A 64 11.93 11.24 4.63
N HIS A 65 10.95 11.97 4.09
CA HIS A 65 11.03 12.54 2.74
C HIS A 65 11.91 13.80 2.68
N LEU A 66 12.29 14.38 3.83
CA LEU A 66 13.17 15.55 3.95
C LEU A 66 12.71 16.78 3.13
N ASP A 67 11.44 16.84 2.74
CA ASP A 67 10.85 17.96 1.99
C ASP A 67 10.03 18.86 2.93
N PHE A 68 10.72 19.86 3.48
CA PHE A 68 10.15 20.80 4.46
C PHE A 68 9.69 22.12 3.85
N THR A 69 9.73 22.27 2.53
CA THR A 69 9.35 23.51 1.89
C THR A 69 7.82 23.63 1.90
N PRO A 70 7.23 24.56 2.66
CA PRO A 70 5.78 24.67 2.73
C PRO A 70 5.28 25.20 1.39
N THR A 71 4.48 24.39 0.69
CA THR A 71 3.83 24.75 -0.57
C THR A 71 2.33 24.50 -0.44
N SER A 72 1.53 25.02 -1.37
CA SER A 72 0.08 24.76 -1.42
C SER A 72 -0.27 23.27 -1.48
N THR A 73 0.70 22.41 -1.86
CA THR A 73 0.55 20.96 -1.95
C THR A 73 0.98 20.21 -0.68
N THR A 74 1.60 20.85 0.31
CA THR A 74 2.07 20.18 1.54
C THR A 74 0.94 19.52 2.32
N LEU A 75 -0.24 20.17 2.41
CA LEU A 75 -1.41 19.58 3.09
C LEU A 75 -1.90 18.32 2.38
N LEU A 76 -1.93 18.32 1.05
CA LEU A 76 -2.29 17.16 0.23
C LEU A 76 -1.28 16.02 0.44
N PHE A 77 0.01 16.35 0.45
CA PHE A 77 1.08 15.38 0.68
C PHE A 77 0.96 14.72 2.06
N VAL A 78 0.81 15.50 3.14
CA VAL A 78 0.58 14.97 4.50
C VAL A 78 -0.68 14.10 4.55
N SER A 79 -1.76 14.48 3.85
CA SER A 79 -2.99 13.69 3.78
C SER A 79 -2.77 12.33 3.12
N ILE A 80 -1.96 12.28 2.06
CA ILE A 80 -1.59 11.02 1.39
C ILE A 80 -0.74 10.15 2.32
N LEU A 81 0.20 10.74 3.05
CA LEU A 81 1.01 10.00 4.02
C LEU A 81 0.16 9.44 5.16
N LEU A 82 -0.85 10.18 5.62
CA LEU A 82 -1.80 9.73 6.63
C LEU A 82 -2.62 8.54 6.13
N LEU A 83 -3.21 8.68 4.93
CA LEU A 83 -3.99 7.62 4.31
C LEU A 83 -3.13 6.39 3.96
N GLY A 84 -1.89 6.60 3.52
CA GLY A 84 -0.92 5.53 3.25
C GLY A 84 -0.48 4.82 4.53
N SER A 85 -0.24 5.56 5.61
CA SER A 85 0.09 5.03 6.93
C SER A 85 -0.99 4.07 7.42
N TRP A 86 -2.25 4.52 7.38
CA TRP A 86 -3.41 3.71 7.74
C TRP A 86 -3.66 2.54 6.75
N GLY A 87 -3.72 2.82 5.46
CA GLY A 87 -4.13 1.86 4.43
C GLY A 87 -3.13 0.73 4.24
N ILE A 88 -1.84 1.06 4.10
CA ILE A 88 -0.78 0.05 3.96
C ILE A 88 -0.60 -0.72 5.29
N GLY A 89 -0.74 -0.03 6.43
CA GLY A 89 -0.74 -0.68 7.75
C GLY A 89 -1.86 -1.71 7.90
N LEU A 90 -3.08 -1.38 7.43
CA LEU A 90 -4.21 -2.32 7.41
C LEU A 90 -3.94 -3.52 6.48
N VAL A 91 -3.33 -3.29 5.31
CA VAL A 91 -2.95 -4.36 4.38
C VAL A 91 -1.92 -5.29 5.02
N ALA A 92 -0.89 -4.74 5.68
CA ALA A 92 0.12 -5.52 6.38
C ALA A 92 -0.50 -6.40 7.47
N GLU A 93 -1.39 -5.85 8.31
CA GLU A 93 -2.12 -6.59 9.35
C GLU A 93 -3.02 -7.70 8.79
N LYS A 94 -3.75 -7.42 7.69
CA LYS A 94 -4.72 -8.37 7.13
C LYS A 94 -4.08 -9.48 6.31
N THR A 95 -2.92 -9.21 5.72
CA THR A 95 -2.24 -10.17 4.84
C THR A 95 -1.05 -10.86 5.48
N ASN A 96 -0.54 -10.34 6.62
CA ASN A 96 0.71 -10.76 7.25
C ASN A 96 1.87 -10.82 6.25
N SER A 97 1.90 -9.92 5.26
CA SER A 97 2.88 -9.95 4.18
C SER A 97 3.44 -8.56 3.89
N LEU A 98 4.73 -8.37 4.21
CA LEU A 98 5.47 -7.17 3.84
C LEU A 98 5.60 -7.01 2.33
N LEU A 99 5.60 -8.12 1.57
CA LEU A 99 5.65 -8.06 0.11
C LEU A 99 4.36 -7.46 -0.48
N VAL A 100 3.20 -7.75 0.11
CA VAL A 100 1.93 -7.14 -0.30
C VAL A 100 1.92 -5.66 0.08
N ALA A 101 2.34 -5.31 1.30
CA ALA A 101 2.49 -3.92 1.73
C ALA A 101 3.42 -3.12 0.80
N ALA A 102 4.57 -3.71 0.43
CA ALA A 102 5.54 -3.10 -0.46
C ALA A 102 4.99 -2.86 -1.86
N ALA A 103 4.16 -3.78 -2.36
CA ALA A 103 3.50 -3.59 -3.64
C ALA A 103 2.46 -2.46 -3.61
N PHE A 104 1.78 -2.25 -2.47
CA PHE A 104 0.92 -1.08 -2.28
C PHE A 104 1.72 0.22 -2.20
N HIS A 105 2.80 0.23 -1.44
CA HIS A 105 3.69 1.39 -1.35
C HIS A 105 4.28 1.73 -2.72
N ALA A 106 4.75 0.73 -3.48
CA ALA A 106 5.32 0.90 -4.81
C ALA A 106 4.39 1.64 -5.81
N LEU A 107 3.07 1.57 -5.62
CA LEU A 107 2.12 2.35 -6.41
C LEU A 107 2.40 3.86 -6.28
N ASN A 108 2.64 4.35 -5.06
CA ASN A 108 2.94 5.76 -4.81
C ASN A 108 4.27 6.17 -5.46
N ASN A 109 5.26 5.29 -5.42
CA ASN A 109 6.60 5.56 -5.95
C ASN A 109 6.67 5.51 -7.50
N ILE A 110 5.77 4.79 -8.16
CA ILE A 110 5.70 4.73 -9.63
C ILE A 110 5.05 6.00 -10.21
N PHE A 111 4.16 6.66 -9.45
CA PHE A 111 3.51 7.90 -9.86
C PHE A 111 4.21 9.11 -9.25
N THR A 112 5.34 9.53 -9.80
CA THR A 112 5.97 10.79 -9.42
C THR A 112 5.17 11.98 -9.97
N GLY A 113 4.76 12.90 -9.08
CA GLY A 113 3.99 14.11 -9.42
C GLY A 113 2.47 13.90 -9.49
N PHE A 114 1.72 14.97 -9.18
CA PHE A 114 0.26 14.98 -9.13
C PHE A 114 -0.34 15.32 -10.50
N ASP A 115 -0.90 14.31 -11.16
CA ASP A 115 -1.71 14.44 -12.36
C ASP A 115 -3.04 13.72 -12.11
N LEU A 116 -4.16 14.34 -12.52
CA LEU A 116 -5.51 13.79 -12.39
C LEU A 116 -5.59 12.37 -12.96
N GLN A 117 -4.91 12.10 -14.07
CA GLN A 117 -4.86 10.77 -14.66
C GLN A 117 -4.23 9.74 -13.71
N LYS A 118 -3.12 10.09 -13.04
CA LYS A 118 -2.43 9.23 -12.07
C LYS A 118 -3.27 8.99 -10.82
N VAL A 119 -3.97 10.02 -10.34
CA VAL A 119 -4.90 9.92 -9.20
C VAL A 119 -6.05 8.97 -9.51
N ILE A 120 -6.67 9.09 -10.68
CA ILE A 120 -7.74 8.20 -11.13
C ILE A 120 -7.24 6.75 -11.22
N LEU A 121 -6.04 6.55 -11.78
CA LEU A 121 -5.47 5.22 -11.94
C LEU A 121 -5.15 4.56 -10.59
N LEU A 122 -4.57 5.33 -9.66
CA LEU A 122 -4.29 4.88 -8.30
C LEU A 122 -5.58 4.54 -7.55
N ALA A 123 -6.61 5.38 -7.67
CA ALA A 123 -7.92 5.13 -7.09
C ALA A 123 -8.56 3.85 -7.64
N ALA A 124 -8.53 3.64 -8.97
CA ALA A 124 -9.05 2.44 -9.61
C ALA A 124 -8.32 1.18 -9.13
N LEU A 125 -6.99 1.23 -9.02
CA LEU A 125 -6.15 0.14 -8.52
C LEU A 125 -6.49 -0.21 -7.07
N ILE A 126 -6.64 0.80 -6.20
CA ILE A 126 -7.05 0.61 -4.81
C ILE A 126 -8.44 -0.03 -4.73
N ILE A 127 -9.40 0.44 -5.54
CA ILE A 127 -10.77 -0.12 -5.58
C ILE A 127 -10.74 -1.61 -5.98
N ILE A 128 -10.07 -1.95 -7.08
CA ILE A 128 -9.93 -3.33 -7.56
C ILE A 128 -9.33 -4.22 -6.46
N TRP A 129 -8.36 -3.69 -5.72
CA TRP A 129 -7.70 -4.40 -4.63
C TRP A 129 -8.57 -4.62 -3.41
N VAL A 130 -9.28 -3.58 -2.95
CA VAL A 130 -10.25 -3.69 -1.84
C VAL A 130 -11.33 -4.72 -2.19
N LEU A 131 -11.83 -4.70 -3.42
CA LEU A 131 -12.79 -5.69 -3.92
C LEU A 131 -12.19 -7.10 -3.92
N SER A 132 -10.93 -7.26 -4.36
CA SER A 132 -10.24 -8.55 -4.37
C SER A 132 -10.06 -9.12 -2.95
N ILE A 133 -9.68 -8.30 -1.98
CA ILE A 133 -9.57 -8.70 -0.56
C ILE A 133 -10.95 -9.12 -0.02
N LYS A 134 -11.99 -8.31 -0.29
CA LYS A 134 -13.36 -8.61 0.14
C LYS A 134 -13.87 -9.92 -0.46
N TYR A 135 -13.62 -10.14 -1.75
CA TYR A 135 -14.02 -11.35 -2.46
C TYR A 135 -13.31 -12.60 -1.91
N ARG A 136 -11.99 -12.52 -1.70
CA ARG A 136 -11.23 -13.61 -1.04
C ARG A 136 -11.81 -13.96 0.33
N HIS A 137 -12.10 -12.96 1.15
CA HIS A 137 -12.66 -13.19 2.47
C HIS A 137 -14.08 -13.82 2.42
N GLN A 138 -14.87 -13.51 1.39
CA GLN A 138 -16.15 -14.18 1.16
C GLN A 138 -15.98 -15.65 0.73
N LEU A 139 -15.01 -15.94 -0.14
CA LEU A 139 -14.71 -17.32 -0.56
C LEU A 139 -14.25 -18.18 0.63
N GLU A 140 -13.38 -17.66 1.49
CA GLU A 140 -12.94 -18.34 2.71
C GLU A 140 -14.13 -18.67 3.62
N LYS A 141 -15.09 -17.75 3.80
CA LYS A 141 -16.32 -18.00 4.57
C LYS A 141 -17.21 -19.07 3.95
N ILE A 142 -17.36 -19.07 2.62
CA ILE A 142 -18.16 -20.09 1.91
C ILE A 142 -17.52 -21.47 2.04
N SER A 143 -16.19 -21.55 1.89
CA SER A 143 -15.42 -22.78 2.07
C SER A 143 -15.61 -23.36 3.47
N PHE A 144 -15.46 -22.54 4.50
CA PHE A 144 -15.60 -22.96 5.90
C PHE A 144 -17.02 -23.45 6.21
N ARG A 145 -18.06 -22.76 5.70
CA ARG A 145 -19.46 -23.16 5.85
C ARG A 145 -19.76 -24.51 5.17
N LYS A 146 -19.09 -24.79 4.06
CA LYS A 146 -19.24 -26.06 3.34
C LYS A 146 -18.61 -27.23 4.11
N GLU A 147 -17.43 -27.02 4.72
CA GLU A 147 -16.80 -28.02 5.60
C GLU A 147 -17.65 -28.31 6.84
N THR A 148 -18.16 -27.29 7.55
CA THR A 148 -18.99 -27.50 8.75
C THR A 148 -20.29 -28.24 8.47
N ASN A 149 -20.87 -28.08 7.28
CA ASN A 149 -22.11 -28.78 6.89
C ASN A 149 -21.86 -30.21 6.38
N SER A 150 -20.60 -30.63 6.24
CA SER A 150 -20.20 -31.96 5.75
C SER A 150 -19.73 -32.92 6.85
N ILE A 151 -19.69 -32.46 8.10
CA ILE A 151 -19.43 -33.29 9.28
C ILE A 151 -20.80 -33.77 9.79
N PRO A 152 -21.11 -35.08 9.73
CA PRO A 152 -22.39 -35.66 10.18
C PRO A 152 -22.56 -35.63 11.70
#